data_AF-B0MG73-F1
#
_entry.id   AF-B0MG73-F1
#
_cell.length_a   1.000
_cell.length_b   1.000
_cell.length_c   1.000
_cell.angle_alpha   90.00
_cell.angle_beta   90.00
_cell.angle_gamma   90.00
#
_symmetry.space_group_name_H-M   'P 1'
#
loop_
_entity.id
_entity.type
_entity.pdbx_description
1 polymer ?
#
loop_
_entity_poly.entity_id
_entity_poly.type
_entity_poly.pdbx_seq_one_letter_code
_entity_poly.pdbx_strand_id
1 'polypeptide(L)'
;MSEDSRHSLYSDQWEIHVIELPKLNSSKVKEEHKKLYQWACFICAEGEEERAMIEKDPYIEEAIRELELLERDPERMDEYLFRQKNLSDYVTQMEYSRKEGEYTKVIDLVQKKMQRGKTEAEIADALEEDPQTIASICRMIRLYPSSSKEEIYKAWQNKPGTD
;
A
#
# COMPACT_ATOMS: atom_id res chain seq x y z
N MET A 1 -0.01 28.58 8.67
CA MET A 1 -0.42 27.74 7.53
C MET A 1 -1.94 27.61 7.60
N SER A 2 -2.69 27.56 6.49
CA SER A 2 -4.16 27.50 6.50
C SER A 2 -4.66 26.24 5.80
N GLU A 3 -5.76 25.67 6.27
CA GLU A 3 -6.41 24.55 5.59
C GLU A 3 -6.90 25.00 4.21
N ASP A 4 -6.51 24.27 3.14
CA ASP A 4 -6.87 24.62 1.76
C ASP A 4 -8.38 24.61 1.51
N SER A 5 -9.13 23.77 2.21
CA SER A 5 -10.57 23.58 1.98
C SER A 5 -11.44 24.59 2.73
N ARG A 6 -11.14 24.84 4.02
CA ARG A 6 -11.96 25.69 4.90
C ARG A 6 -11.34 27.05 5.19
N HIS A 7 -10.11 27.29 4.72
CA HIS A 7 -9.31 28.49 4.98
C HIS A 7 -9.19 28.87 6.46
N SER A 8 -9.46 27.93 7.37
CA SER A 8 -9.18 28.10 8.78
C SER A 8 -7.67 28.06 9.00
N LEU A 9 -7.16 29.02 9.78
CA LEU A 9 -5.79 28.99 10.25
C LEU A 9 -5.58 27.69 11.04
N TYR A 10 -4.52 26.95 10.71
CA TYR A 10 -4.13 25.82 11.54
C TYR A 10 -3.80 26.32 12.95
N SER A 11 -4.22 25.55 13.94
CA SER A 11 -3.90 25.82 15.34
C SER A 11 -2.38 25.85 15.53
N ASP A 12 -1.88 26.88 16.23
CA ASP A 12 -0.46 27.01 16.62
C ASP A 12 -0.01 25.93 17.63
N GLN A 13 -0.88 24.96 17.93
CA GLN A 13 -0.61 23.84 18.84
C GLN A 13 0.14 22.67 18.18
N TRP A 14 0.36 22.70 16.87
CA TRP A 14 1.00 21.61 16.13
C TRP A 14 2.30 22.06 15.48
N GLU A 15 3.35 21.27 15.68
CA GLU A 15 4.64 21.41 15.00
C GLU A 15 4.91 20.13 14.19
N ILE A 16 5.30 20.26 12.93
CA ILE A 16 5.59 19.13 12.04
C ILE A 16 7.08 19.15 11.70
N HIS A 17 7.76 18.07 12.04
CA HIS A 17 9.17 17.86 11.72
C HIS A 17 9.29 16.75 10.67
N VAL A 18 10.06 16.99 9.62
CA VAL A 18 10.36 15.99 8.58
C VAL A 18 11.82 15.56 8.74
N ILE A 19 12.03 14.27 9.00
CA ILE A 19 13.35 13.69 9.22
C ILE A 19 13.59 12.61 8.17
N GLU A 20 14.72 12.71 7.49
CA GLU A 20 15.21 11.67 6.59
C GLU A 20 16.14 10.72 7.36
N LEU A 21 15.65 9.53 7.68
CA LEU A 21 16.37 8.50 8.44
C LEU A 21 17.76 8.14 7.89
N PRO A 22 17.99 8.02 6.56
CA PRO A 22 19.33 7.71 6.03
C PRO A 22 20.36 8.83 6.23
N LYS A 23 19.91 10.06 6.54
CA LYS A 23 20.76 11.24 6.67
C LYS A 23 21.11 11.59 8.11
N LEU A 24 20.67 10.79 9.08
CA LEU A 24 20.89 11.05 10.50
C LEU A 24 22.40 11.27 10.77
N ASN A 25 23.25 10.31 10.39
CA ASN A 25 24.70 10.31 10.66
C ASN A 25 25.50 11.50 10.06
N SER A 26 24.89 12.31 9.20
CA SER A 26 25.58 13.36 8.44
C SER A 26 25.35 14.78 8.93
N SER A 27 24.44 15.02 9.89
CA SER A 27 23.95 16.37 10.19
C SER A 27 24.20 16.82 11.64
N LYS A 28 24.65 18.08 11.80
CA LYS A 28 24.68 18.73 13.12
C LYS A 28 23.25 19.09 13.53
N VAL A 29 22.74 18.38 14.52
CA VAL A 29 21.40 18.60 15.07
C VAL A 29 21.41 19.85 15.94
N LYS A 30 20.41 20.70 15.79
CA LYS A 30 20.21 21.81 16.71
C LYS A 30 19.78 21.28 18.07
N GLU A 31 20.23 21.92 19.15
CA GLU A 31 19.93 21.47 20.52
C GLU A 31 18.42 21.33 20.79
N GLU A 32 17.60 22.19 20.19
CA GLU A 32 16.13 22.16 20.29
C GLU A 32 15.49 20.86 19.76
N HIS A 33 16.12 20.19 18.79
CA HIS A 33 15.61 18.95 18.18
C HIS A 33 16.37 17.71 18.64
N LYS A 34 17.27 17.84 19.60
CA LYS A 34 18.13 16.74 20.07
C LYS A 34 17.32 15.52 20.52
N LYS A 35 16.22 15.73 21.26
CA LYS A 35 15.33 14.65 21.71
C LYS A 35 14.67 13.91 20.56
N LEU A 36 14.08 14.65 19.62
CA LEU A 36 13.43 14.05 18.45
C LEU A 36 14.43 13.23 17.62
N TYR A 37 15.65 13.75 17.49
CA TYR A 37 16.73 13.08 16.80
C TYR A 37 17.21 11.81 17.52
N GLN A 38 17.31 11.81 18.86
CA GLN A 38 17.62 10.60 19.64
C GLN A 38 16.57 9.50 19.41
N TRP A 39 15.29 9.86 19.35
CA TRP A 39 14.21 8.92 18.99
C TRP A 39 14.36 8.40 17.56
N ALA A 40 14.69 9.25 16.59
CA ALA A 40 14.96 8.81 15.22
C ALA A 40 16.14 7.83 15.14
N CYS A 41 17.24 8.10 15.87
CA CYS A 41 18.36 7.17 15.99
C CYS A 41 17.96 5.84 16.63
N PHE A 42 17.12 5.85 17.67
CA PHE A 42 16.62 4.64 18.31
C PHE A 42 15.79 3.77 17.35
N ILE A 43 14.90 4.40 16.57
CA ILE A 43 14.08 3.72 15.57
C ILE A 43 14.96 3.11 14.46
N CYS A 44 16.05 3.79 14.09
CA CYS A 44 16.99 3.32 13.07
C CYS A 44 18.00 2.29 13.56
N ALA A 45 18.18 2.14 14.88
CA ALA A 45 19.21 1.25 15.41
C ALA A 45 18.88 -0.20 15.07
N GLU A 46 19.80 -0.86 14.35
CA GLU A 46 19.62 -2.24 13.88
C GLU A 46 20.09 -3.27 14.92
N GLY A 47 20.92 -2.86 15.89
CA GLY A 47 21.49 -3.76 16.88
C GLY A 47 21.81 -3.11 18.23
N GLU A 48 22.12 -3.95 19.21
CA GLU A 48 22.43 -3.54 20.59
C GLU A 48 23.57 -2.52 20.67
N GLU A 49 24.59 -2.65 19.82
CA GLU A 49 25.73 -1.73 19.78
C GLU A 49 25.32 -0.30 19.41
N GLU A 50 24.46 -0.13 18.40
CA GLU A 50 23.95 1.18 17.99
C GLU A 50 23.02 1.76 19.06
N ARG A 51 22.16 0.92 19.66
CA ARG A 51 21.28 1.33 20.76
C ARG A 51 22.07 1.79 21.99
N ALA A 52 23.22 1.15 22.27
CA ALA A 52 24.08 1.52 23.39
C ALA A 52 24.80 2.86 23.20
N MET A 53 25.00 3.31 21.96
CA MET A 53 25.59 4.62 21.63
C MET A 53 24.60 5.78 21.73
N ILE A 54 23.29 5.50 21.86
CA ILE A 54 22.27 6.53 22.00
C ILE A 54 22.28 7.07 23.43
N GLU A 55 22.25 8.40 23.55
CA GLU A 55 22.11 9.06 24.85
C GLU A 55 20.78 8.68 25.50
N LYS A 56 20.89 8.11 26.70
CA LYS A 56 19.79 7.48 27.40
C LYS A 56 18.96 8.50 28.18
N ASP A 57 17.82 8.89 27.62
CA ASP A 57 16.71 9.51 28.36
C ASP A 57 15.90 8.38 29.04
N PRO A 58 15.38 8.55 30.28
CA PRO A 58 14.47 7.61 30.93
C PRO A 58 13.40 6.97 30.01
N TYR A 59 12.84 7.73 29.07
CA TYR A 59 11.84 7.19 28.12
C TYR A 59 12.46 6.27 27.05
N ILE A 60 13.64 6.63 26.54
CA ILE A 60 14.36 5.81 25.56
C ILE A 60 14.87 4.53 26.24
N GLU A 61 15.33 4.62 27.49
CA GLU A 61 15.74 3.43 28.23
C GLU A 61 14.60 2.45 28.45
N GLU A 62 13.40 2.93 28.79
CA GLU A 62 12.23 2.07 28.93
C GLU A 62 11.85 1.44 27.58
N ALA A 63 11.90 2.22 26.49
CA ALA A 63 11.65 1.70 25.15
C ALA A 63 12.66 0.62 24.72
N ILE A 64 13.94 0.79 25.06
CA ILE A 64 14.99 -0.23 24.83
C ILE A 64 14.67 -1.50 25.62
N ARG A 65 14.33 -1.39 26.92
CA ARG A 65 14.00 -2.56 27.77
C ARG A 65 12.80 -3.35 27.24
N GLU A 66 11.73 -2.65 26.85
CA GLU A 66 10.55 -3.29 26.27
C GLU A 66 10.87 -3.98 24.94
N LEU A 67 11.70 -3.35 24.11
CA LEU A 67 12.13 -3.92 22.85
C LEU A 67 13.02 -5.16 23.04
N GLU A 68 13.97 -5.13 23.99
CA GLU A 68 14.77 -6.31 24.38
C GLU A 68 13.89 -7.46 24.90
N LEU A 69 12.84 -7.15 25.67
CA LEU A 69 11.88 -8.14 26.17
C LEU A 69 11.10 -8.80 25.03
N LEU A 70 10.73 -8.02 24.01
CA LEU A 70 10.06 -8.51 22.80
C LEU A 70 11.01 -9.34 21.92
N GLU A 71 12.24 -8.88 21.70
CA GLU A 71 13.25 -9.60 20.91
C GLU A 71 13.67 -10.93 21.56
N ARG A 72 13.62 -11.02 22.89
CA ARG A 72 13.95 -12.23 23.64
C ARG A 72 12.90 -13.34 23.53
N ASP A 73 11.67 -13.03 23.13
CA ASP A 73 10.57 -13.98 22.99
C ASP A 73 10.24 -14.21 21.50
N PRO A 74 10.99 -15.10 20.81
CA PRO A 74 10.80 -15.34 19.38
C PRO A 74 9.39 -15.86 19.05
N GLU A 75 8.75 -16.58 19.98
CA GLU A 75 7.39 -17.09 19.80
C GLU A 75 6.38 -15.94 19.73
N ARG A 76 6.50 -14.92 20.59
CA ARG A 76 5.65 -13.72 20.54
C ARG A 76 5.85 -12.91 19.26
N MET A 77 7.09 -12.78 18.80
CA MET A 77 7.40 -12.10 17.54
C MET A 77 6.81 -12.84 16.34
N ASP A 78 6.93 -14.16 16.31
CA ASP A 78 6.34 -14.99 15.26
C ASP A 78 4.81 -14.92 15.25
N GLU A 79 4.16 -14.97 16.42
CA GLU A 79 2.71 -14.80 16.54
C GLU A 79 2.24 -13.43 16.02
N TYR A 80 2.97 -12.37 16.39
CA TYR A 80 2.68 -11.01 15.93
C TYR A 80 2.83 -10.88 14.41
N LEU A 81 3.96 -11.34 13.85
CA LEU A 81 4.24 -11.29 12.42
C LEU A 81 3.22 -12.14 11.62
N PHE A 82 2.86 -13.32 12.13
CA PHE A 82 1.84 -14.16 11.52
C PHE A 82 0.48 -13.47 11.51
N ARG A 83 0.09 -12.83 12.61
CA ARG A 83 -1.14 -12.03 12.69
C ARG A 83 -1.13 -10.87 11.70
N GLN A 84 -0.02 -10.14 11.60
CA GLN A 84 0.10 -9.01 10.68
C GLN A 84 0.02 -9.48 9.22
N LYS A 85 0.71 -10.58 8.88
CA LYS A 85 0.62 -11.22 7.56
C LYS A 85 -0.80 -11.65 7.24
N ASN A 86 -1.48 -12.35 8.14
CA ASN A 86 -2.86 -12.78 7.93
C ASN A 86 -3.82 -11.61 7.70
N LEU A 87 -3.67 -10.52 8.45
CA LEU A 87 -4.48 -9.32 8.24
C LEU A 87 -4.21 -8.69 6.88
N SER A 88 -2.93 -8.57 6.50
CA SER A 88 -2.52 -8.05 5.19
C SER A 88 -3.03 -8.93 4.04
N ASP A 89 -2.90 -10.25 4.16
CA ASP A 89 -3.35 -11.22 3.18
C ASP A 89 -4.87 -11.19 3.03
N TYR A 90 -5.61 -11.09 4.15
CA TYR A 90 -7.05 -10.94 4.13
C TYR A 90 -7.50 -9.67 3.40
N VAL A 91 -6.88 -8.52 3.71
CA VAL A 91 -7.19 -7.25 3.03
C VAL A 91 -6.91 -7.36 1.53
N THR A 92 -5.74 -7.90 1.17
CA THR A 92 -5.33 -8.09 -0.23
C THR A 92 -6.29 -9.03 -0.95
N GLN A 93 -6.70 -10.13 -0.32
CA GLN A 93 -7.64 -11.09 -0.87
C GLN A 93 -9.02 -10.45 -1.09
N MET A 94 -9.51 -9.68 -0.11
CA MET A 94 -10.80 -8.98 -0.21
C MET A 94 -10.81 -7.95 -1.34
N GLU A 95 -9.75 -7.15 -1.47
CA GLU A 95 -9.59 -6.20 -2.56
C GLU A 95 -9.53 -6.91 -3.92
N TYR A 96 -8.77 -8.00 -4.01
CA TYR A 96 -8.66 -8.80 -5.23
C TYR A 96 -10.02 -9.38 -5.63
N SER A 97 -10.73 -10.02 -4.71
CA SER A 97 -12.07 -10.59 -4.96
C SER A 97 -13.09 -9.52 -5.35
N ARG A 98 -13.01 -8.31 -4.76
CA ARG A 98 -13.86 -7.19 -5.16
C ARG A 98 -13.59 -6.76 -6.60
N LYS A 99 -12.32 -6.54 -6.95
CA LYS A 99 -11.91 -6.16 -8.31
C LYS A 99 -12.28 -7.24 -9.34
N GLU A 100 -12.03 -8.51 -9.01
CA GLU A 100 -12.44 -9.64 -9.85
C GLU A 100 -13.95 -9.64 -10.08
N GLY A 101 -14.75 -9.41 -9.05
CA GLY A 101 -16.21 -9.30 -9.17
C GLY A 101 -16.69 -8.12 -10.04
N GLU A 102 -16.01 -6.98 -9.97
CA GLU A 102 -16.31 -5.80 -10.80
C GLU A 102 -15.97 -6.08 -12.27
N TYR A 103 -14.76 -6.56 -12.57
CA TYR A 103 -14.32 -6.81 -13.94
C TYR A 103 -14.99 -8.01 -14.60
N THR A 104 -15.30 -9.08 -13.87
CA THR A 104 -16.05 -10.22 -14.43
C THR A 104 -17.46 -9.81 -14.84
N LYS A 105 -18.10 -8.85 -14.15
CA LYS A 105 -19.36 -8.24 -14.59
C LYS A 105 -19.18 -7.43 -15.87
N VAL A 106 -18.12 -6.63 -15.98
CA VAL A 106 -17.80 -5.87 -17.20
C VAL A 106 -17.59 -6.83 -18.38
N ILE A 107 -16.78 -7.88 -18.21
CA ILE A 107 -16.52 -8.90 -19.24
C ILE A 107 -17.82 -9.56 -19.70
N ASP A 108 -18.71 -9.95 -18.78
CA ASP A 108 -20.01 -10.53 -19.12
C ASP A 108 -20.90 -9.56 -19.91
N LEU A 109 -20.93 -8.27 -19.52
CA LEU A 109 -21.66 -7.23 -20.26
C LEU A 109 -21.08 -6.98 -21.65
N VAL A 110 -19.75 -6.91 -21.77
CA VAL A 110 -19.05 -6.76 -23.06
C VAL A 110 -19.38 -7.95 -23.96
N GLN A 111 -19.26 -9.18 -23.48
CA GLN A 111 -19.56 -10.39 -24.24
C GLN A 111 -21.01 -10.37 -24.76
N LYS A 112 -21.99 -10.02 -23.91
CA LYS A 112 -23.41 -9.89 -24.30
C LYS A 112 -23.63 -8.79 -25.33
N LYS A 113 -22.95 -7.64 -25.21
CA LYS A 113 -23.09 -6.53 -26.17
C LYS A 113 -22.40 -6.84 -27.51
N MET A 114 -21.28 -7.56 -27.50
CA MET A 114 -20.62 -8.06 -28.71
C MET A 114 -21.51 -9.05 -29.47
N GLN A 115 -22.17 -9.98 -28.78
CA GLN A 115 -23.13 -10.92 -29.40
C GLN A 115 -24.32 -10.20 -30.04
N ARG A 116 -24.69 -9.01 -29.55
CA ARG A 116 -25.72 -8.14 -30.13
C ARG A 116 -25.22 -7.28 -31.30
N GLY A 117 -23.97 -7.46 -31.71
CA GLY A 117 -23.37 -6.75 -32.85
C GLY A 117 -22.95 -5.30 -32.56
N LYS A 118 -22.85 -4.89 -31.29
CA LYS A 118 -22.37 -3.55 -30.94
C LYS A 118 -20.87 -3.41 -31.16
N THR A 119 -20.44 -2.23 -31.60
CA THR A 119 -19.03 -1.88 -31.77
C THR A 119 -18.34 -1.61 -30.42
N GLU A 120 -17.01 -1.70 -30.39
CA GLU A 120 -16.22 -1.47 -29.17
C GLU A 120 -16.42 -0.05 -28.62
N ALA A 121 -16.55 0.95 -29.50
CA ALA A 121 -16.81 2.34 -29.13
C ALA A 121 -18.19 2.53 -28.46
N GLU A 122 -19.24 1.91 -29.01
CA GLU A 122 -20.58 1.95 -28.41
C GLU A 122 -20.65 1.17 -27.09
N ILE A 123 -19.82 0.15 -26.91
CA ILE A 123 -19.74 -0.61 -25.65
C ILE A 123 -19.05 0.23 -24.57
N ALA A 124 -17.95 0.90 -24.90
CA ALA A 124 -17.23 1.80 -24.00
C ALA A 124 -18.12 2.96 -23.54
N ASP A 125 -18.78 3.64 -24.47
CA ASP A 125 -19.73 4.72 -24.15
C ASP A 125 -20.87 4.22 -23.26
N ALA A 126 -21.49 3.09 -23.61
CA ALA A 126 -22.63 2.55 -22.85
C ALA A 126 -22.25 1.83 -21.54
N LEU A 127 -20.96 1.72 -21.20
CA LEU A 127 -20.49 1.23 -19.90
C LEU A 127 -19.76 2.32 -19.12
N GLU A 128 -19.58 3.52 -19.69
CA GLU A 128 -18.76 4.60 -19.14
C GLU A 128 -17.33 4.14 -18.80
N GLU A 129 -16.81 3.20 -19.58
CA GLU A 129 -15.48 2.60 -19.40
C GLU A 129 -14.50 3.14 -20.42
N ASP A 130 -13.20 3.08 -20.09
CA ASP A 130 -12.14 3.49 -20.99
C ASP A 130 -12.14 2.65 -22.29
N PRO A 131 -12.11 3.28 -23.49
CA PRO A 131 -12.10 2.56 -24.76
C PRO A 131 -10.95 1.57 -24.93
N GLN A 132 -9.77 1.83 -24.36
CA GLN A 132 -8.62 0.91 -24.45
C GLN A 132 -8.86 -0.35 -23.60
N THR A 133 -9.50 -0.18 -22.44
CA THR A 133 -9.90 -1.28 -21.54
C THR A 133 -10.93 -2.18 -22.21
N ILE A 134 -11.96 -1.61 -22.84
CA ILE A 134 -12.96 -2.37 -23.59
C ILE A 134 -12.34 -3.07 -24.81
N ALA A 135 -11.52 -2.38 -25.60
CA ALA A 135 -10.82 -2.99 -26.75
C ALA A 135 -9.95 -4.17 -26.30
N SER A 136 -9.26 -4.00 -25.18
CA SER A 136 -8.46 -5.04 -24.52
C SER A 136 -9.28 -6.24 -24.11
N ILE A 137 -10.47 -6.05 -23.51
CA ILE A 137 -11.37 -7.14 -23.10
C ILE A 137 -11.95 -7.84 -24.33
N CYS A 138 -12.41 -7.08 -25.33
CA CYS A 138 -12.88 -7.61 -26.61
C CYS A 138 -11.84 -8.48 -27.30
N ARG A 139 -10.56 -8.08 -27.28
CA ARG A 139 -9.45 -8.89 -27.78
C ARG A 139 -9.34 -10.23 -27.05
N MET A 140 -9.41 -10.22 -25.71
CA MET A 140 -9.32 -11.46 -24.93
C MET A 140 -10.50 -12.41 -25.18
N ILE A 141 -11.73 -11.88 -25.28
CA ILE A 141 -12.92 -12.67 -25.61
C ILE A 141 -12.78 -13.31 -27.00
N ARG A 142 -12.22 -12.59 -27.98
CA ARG A 142 -11.97 -13.14 -29.33
C ARG A 142 -10.88 -14.21 -29.34
N LEU A 143 -9.83 -14.06 -28.54
CA LEU A 143 -8.74 -15.04 -28.42
C LEU A 143 -9.17 -16.31 -27.68
N TYR A 144 -10.07 -16.17 -26.70
CA TYR A 144 -10.53 -17.26 -25.83
C TYR A 144 -12.06 -17.35 -25.81
N PRO A 145 -12.73 -17.67 -26.93
CA PRO A 145 -14.18 -17.60 -27.07
C PRO A 145 -14.95 -18.63 -26.23
N SER A 146 -14.28 -19.73 -25.84
CA SER A 146 -14.85 -20.82 -25.03
C SER A 146 -14.46 -20.71 -23.55
N SER A 147 -13.66 -19.72 -23.16
CA SER A 147 -13.23 -19.54 -21.77
C SER A 147 -14.31 -18.84 -20.94
N SER A 148 -14.33 -19.15 -19.65
CA SER A 148 -15.16 -18.47 -18.67
C SER A 148 -14.71 -17.02 -18.47
N LYS A 149 -15.61 -16.17 -17.95
CA LYS A 149 -15.30 -14.76 -17.64
C LYS A 149 -14.18 -14.63 -16.61
N GLU A 150 -14.07 -15.56 -15.66
CA GLU A 150 -13.00 -15.63 -14.67
C GLU A 150 -11.65 -15.94 -15.31
N GLU A 151 -11.61 -16.89 -16.25
CA GLU A 151 -10.38 -17.22 -17.01
C GLU A 151 -9.95 -16.06 -17.91
N ILE A 152 -10.91 -15.38 -18.55
CA ILE A 152 -10.66 -14.19 -19.36
C ILE A 152 -10.09 -13.05 -18.50
N TYR A 153 -10.63 -12.84 -17.29
CA TYR A 153 -10.10 -11.86 -16.34
C TYR A 153 -8.66 -12.18 -15.93
N LYS A 154 -8.38 -13.43 -15.55
CA LYS A 154 -7.02 -13.87 -15.19
C LYS A 154 -6.03 -13.71 -16.34
N ALA A 155 -6.42 -14.09 -17.55
CA ALA A 155 -5.59 -13.91 -18.73
C ALA A 155 -5.39 -12.42 -19.10
N TRP A 156 -6.38 -11.57 -18.80
CA TRP A 156 -6.31 -10.13 -19.01
C TRP A 156 -5.39 -9.44 -17.99
N GLN A 157 -5.38 -9.88 -16.73
CA GLN A 157 -4.45 -9.38 -15.71
C GLN A 157 -3.01 -9.85 -15.94
N ASN A 158 -2.83 -11.11 -16.36
CA ASN A 158 -1.52 -11.70 -16.61
C ASN A 158 -0.96 -11.38 -18.01
N LYS A 159 -1.47 -10.33 -18.67
CA LYS A 159 -0.90 -9.88 -19.94
C LYS A 159 0.59 -9.59 -19.71
N PRO A 160 1.51 -10.15 -20.53
CA PRO A 160 2.89 -9.69 -20.49
C PRO A 160 2.85 -8.20 -20.76
N GLY A 161 3.41 -7.40 -19.84
CA GLY A 161 3.69 -6.00 -20.11
C GLY A 161 4.51 -5.96 -21.38
N THR A 162 3.96 -5.38 -22.44
CA THR A 162 4.79 -4.78 -23.47
C THR A 162 5.44 -3.56 -22.83
N ASP A 163 6.53 -3.80 -22.10
CA ASP A 163 7.65 -2.86 -22.03
C ASP A 163 8.27 -2.72 -23.43
#